data_AF-A0A1G2W6K5-F1
#
_entry.id   AF-A0A1G2W6K5-F1
#
_cell.length_a   1.000
_cell.length_b   1.000
_cell.length_c   1.000
_cell.angle_alpha   90.00
_cell.angle_beta   90.00
_cell.angle_gamma   90.00
#
_symmetry.space_group_name_H-M   'P 1'
#
loop_
_entity.id
_entity.type
_entity.pdbx_description
1 polymer ?
#
loop_
_entity_poly.entity_id
_entity_poly.type
_entity_poly.pdbx_seq_one_letter_code
_entity_poly.pdbx_strand_id
1 'polypeptide(L)'
;MFRMSKLHWARAAAALAVVCVLATPAKVTAQPPPSARSELAKSLGENPVFGVLEAYYPATYKAALDALEQGMAKGQTMAGIQSAIRDTYVALLSSEMPKAEGTYVLEAVRIGQRQAEAVASSPADCMTVLGLLKMERIMQNVIPAAEIEAEQAWAAAMLRQPATRPVQRTIRPLPPEKLRVLAITAYDGLSSDDARMRIVRLAGKFAGVTDADDQRAICEFSIQYSAALLAMPTVEAVDTFLATTTGVAP
;
A
#
# COMPACT_ATOMS: atom_id res chain seq x y z
N MET A 1 28.01 -4.77 1.54
CA MET A 1 27.20 -5.90 1.03
C MET A 1 25.78 -5.72 1.54
N PHE A 2 24.85 -5.28 0.70
CA PHE A 2 23.47 -4.94 1.10
C PHE A 2 22.71 -6.21 1.49
N ARG A 3 22.57 -6.50 2.79
CA ARG A 3 21.57 -7.46 3.26
C ARG A 3 20.24 -6.73 3.32
N MET A 4 19.55 -6.68 2.19
CA MET A 4 18.16 -6.23 2.09
C MET A 4 17.28 -7.22 2.86
N SER A 5 17.19 -7.03 4.18
CA SER A 5 16.35 -7.84 5.06
C SER A 5 14.90 -7.70 4.64
N LYS A 6 14.26 -8.79 4.19
CA LYS A 6 12.81 -8.95 3.95
C LYS A 6 12.14 -7.62 3.59
N LEU A 7 12.50 -7.11 2.41
CA LEU A 7 12.26 -5.73 2.02
C LEU A 7 10.76 -5.42 2.12
N HIS A 8 10.45 -4.32 2.81
CA HIS A 8 9.12 -3.83 3.19
C HIS A 8 8.17 -3.48 2.02
N TRP A 9 8.46 -3.95 0.81
CA TRP A 9 7.66 -3.69 -0.39
C TRP A 9 6.37 -4.49 -0.43
N ALA A 10 6.32 -5.62 0.28
CA ALA A 10 5.07 -6.27 0.66
C ALA A 10 4.08 -5.29 1.31
N ARG A 11 4.60 -4.32 2.09
CA ARG A 11 3.81 -3.26 2.70
C ARG A 11 3.58 -2.07 1.77
N ALA A 12 4.47 -1.73 0.84
CA ALA A 12 4.24 -0.61 -0.10
C ALA A 12 3.15 -0.92 -1.14
N ALA A 13 3.16 -2.14 -1.68
CA ALA A 13 2.13 -2.64 -2.61
C ALA A 13 0.75 -2.81 -1.95
N ALA A 14 0.76 -3.21 -0.68
CA ALA A 14 -0.44 -3.40 0.12
C ALA A 14 -0.86 -2.11 0.87
N ALA A 15 0.04 -1.13 0.97
CA ALA A 15 -0.25 0.23 1.40
C ALA A 15 -1.00 1.03 0.34
N LEU A 16 -1.30 0.42 -0.81
CA LEU A 16 -2.28 0.93 -1.77
C LEU A 16 -3.73 0.55 -1.41
N ALA A 17 -3.95 0.18 -0.15
CA ALA A 17 -5.27 0.17 0.47
C ALA A 17 -5.41 1.33 1.49
N VAL A 18 -4.52 2.33 1.44
CA VAL A 18 -4.33 3.30 2.53
C VAL A 18 -5.45 4.32 2.62
N VAL A 19 -6.20 4.58 1.55
CA VAL A 19 -7.13 5.70 1.57
C VAL A 19 -8.61 5.29 1.53
N CYS A 20 -8.87 4.03 1.25
CA CYS A 20 -10.20 3.56 0.83
C CYS A 20 -11.23 3.40 1.95
N VAL A 21 -10.82 3.18 3.19
CA VAL A 21 -11.76 2.51 4.12
C VAL A 21 -12.88 3.40 4.64
N LEU A 22 -12.64 4.71 4.77
CA LEU A 22 -13.64 5.64 5.29
C LEU A 22 -13.49 6.96 4.55
N ALA A 23 -13.85 7.00 3.27
CA ALA A 23 -14.46 8.23 2.76
C ALA A 23 -15.82 8.34 3.47
N THR A 24 -15.79 8.60 4.78
CA THR A 24 -16.99 8.92 5.52
C THR A 24 -17.54 10.15 4.83
N PRO A 25 -18.82 10.16 4.40
CA PRO A 25 -19.48 11.45 4.22
C PRO A 25 -19.21 12.24 5.50
N ALA A 26 -18.97 13.55 5.39
CA ALA A 26 -18.58 14.46 6.46
C ALA A 26 -19.52 14.52 7.70
N LYS A 27 -20.42 13.53 7.86
CA LYS A 27 -21.50 13.41 8.83
C LYS A 27 -21.28 12.36 9.93
N VAL A 28 -20.20 11.57 9.96
CA VAL A 28 -19.94 10.63 11.08
C VAL A 28 -19.14 11.34 12.17
N THR A 29 -19.70 12.41 12.75
CA THR A 29 -19.15 13.12 13.91
C THR A 29 -19.90 12.79 15.21
N ALA A 30 -20.84 11.85 15.17
CA ALA A 30 -21.61 11.43 16.34
C ALA A 30 -21.65 9.92 16.46
N GLN A 31 -21.43 9.44 17.68
CA GLN A 31 -21.53 8.06 18.14
C GLN A 31 -22.86 7.45 17.64
N PRO A 32 -22.87 6.45 16.74
CA PRO A 32 -24.10 6.02 16.13
C PRO A 32 -24.87 5.02 17.05
N PRO A 33 -26.21 5.11 17.13
CA PRO A 33 -27.05 4.19 17.92
C PRO A 33 -27.02 2.76 17.34
N PRO A 34 -27.45 1.71 18.07
CA PRO A 34 -27.34 0.29 17.65
C PRO A 34 -28.01 -0.10 16.31
N SER A 35 -28.76 0.80 15.65
CA SER A 35 -29.13 0.71 14.23
C SER A 35 -27.97 1.08 13.27
N ALA A 36 -26.78 1.36 13.79
CA ALA A 36 -25.59 1.82 13.07
C ALA A 36 -25.11 0.83 12.02
N ARG A 37 -25.23 -0.49 12.26
CA ARG A 37 -24.66 -1.50 11.36
C ARG A 37 -25.21 -1.39 9.94
N SER A 38 -26.52 -1.18 9.79
CA SER A 38 -27.15 -1.05 8.46
C SER A 38 -26.80 0.27 7.77
N GLU A 39 -26.67 1.36 8.53
CA GLU A 39 -26.26 2.68 8.00
C GLU A 39 -24.77 2.70 7.62
N LEU A 40 -23.91 2.08 8.43
CA LEU A 40 -22.49 1.87 8.14
C LEU A 40 -22.31 0.95 6.95
N ALA A 41 -23.02 -0.18 6.90
CA ALA A 41 -22.99 -1.08 5.76
C ALA A 41 -23.44 -0.37 4.47
N LYS A 42 -24.46 0.50 4.56
CA LYS A 42 -24.92 1.32 3.42
C LYS A 42 -23.87 2.34 2.99
N SER A 43 -23.27 3.08 3.91
CA SER A 43 -22.20 4.05 3.61
C SER A 43 -20.94 3.38 3.07
N LEU A 44 -20.63 2.16 3.53
CA LEU A 44 -19.52 1.37 3.00
C LEU A 44 -19.84 0.79 1.63
N GLY A 45 -21.09 0.38 1.37
CA GLY A 45 -21.55 -0.13 0.09
C GLY A 45 -21.46 0.90 -1.06
N GLU A 46 -21.37 2.20 -0.75
CA GLU A 46 -21.07 3.25 -1.74
C GLU A 46 -19.61 3.21 -2.21
N ASN A 47 -18.71 2.56 -1.46
CA ASN A 47 -17.33 2.36 -1.86
C ASN A 47 -17.20 1.10 -2.76
N PRO A 48 -16.60 1.22 -3.96
CA PRO A 48 -16.54 0.12 -4.91
C PRO A 48 -15.75 -1.10 -4.39
N VAL A 49 -14.79 -0.89 -3.49
CA VAL A 49 -13.99 -1.97 -2.90
C VAL A 49 -14.85 -2.82 -1.96
N PHE A 50 -15.68 -2.20 -1.13
CA PHE A 50 -16.56 -2.91 -0.20
C PHE A 50 -17.63 -3.72 -0.93
N GLY A 51 -18.16 -3.24 -2.05
CA GLY A 51 -19.07 -4.03 -2.89
C GLY A 51 -18.41 -5.30 -3.46
N VAL A 52 -17.12 -5.23 -3.79
CA VAL A 52 -16.34 -6.42 -4.21
C VAL A 52 -16.07 -7.35 -3.03
N LEU A 53 -15.75 -6.81 -1.85
CA LEU A 53 -15.55 -7.64 -0.66
C LEU A 53 -16.82 -8.36 -0.24
N GLU A 54 -17.97 -7.69 -0.24
CA GLU A 54 -19.25 -8.32 0.10
C GLU A 54 -19.55 -9.47 -0.85
N ALA A 55 -19.34 -9.28 -2.15
CA ALA A 55 -19.64 -10.28 -3.18
C ALA A 55 -18.65 -11.47 -3.19
N TYR A 56 -17.35 -11.23 -3.00
CA TYR A 56 -16.31 -12.24 -3.25
C TYR A 56 -15.46 -12.60 -2.02
N TYR A 57 -15.42 -11.74 -1.00
CA TYR A 57 -14.59 -11.91 0.20
C TYR A 57 -15.37 -11.61 1.51
N PRO A 58 -16.49 -12.31 1.78
CA PRO A 58 -17.44 -11.95 2.83
C PRO A 58 -16.85 -11.98 4.24
N ALA A 59 -15.83 -12.81 4.48
CA ALA A 59 -15.11 -12.83 5.76
C ALA A 59 -14.34 -11.52 6.00
N THR A 60 -13.64 -11.02 4.98
CA THR A 60 -12.90 -9.74 5.04
C THR A 60 -13.85 -8.56 5.15
N TYR A 61 -14.96 -8.58 4.39
CA TYR A 61 -16.03 -7.59 4.51
C TYR A 61 -16.56 -7.50 5.95
N LYS A 62 -16.89 -8.65 6.55
CA LYS A 62 -17.36 -8.72 7.94
C LYS A 62 -16.31 -8.21 8.91
N ALA A 63 -15.05 -8.60 8.76
CA ALA A 63 -13.97 -8.13 9.64
C ALA A 63 -13.79 -6.61 9.58
N ALA A 64 -13.91 -6.01 8.39
CA ALA A 64 -13.85 -4.56 8.21
C ALA A 64 -15.04 -3.84 8.89
N LEU A 65 -16.26 -4.37 8.73
CA LEU A 65 -17.45 -3.87 9.44
C LEU A 65 -17.29 -3.97 10.96
N ASP A 66 -16.85 -5.11 11.45
CA ASP A 66 -16.69 -5.35 12.89
C ASP A 66 -15.60 -4.43 13.49
N ALA A 67 -14.51 -4.17 12.76
CA ALA A 67 -13.48 -3.22 13.17
C ALA A 67 -14.01 -1.77 13.23
N LEU A 68 -14.85 -1.37 12.27
CA LEU A 68 -15.49 -0.06 12.27
C LEU A 68 -16.43 0.11 13.46
N GLU A 69 -17.34 -0.84 13.67
CA GLU A 69 -18.30 -0.84 14.77
C GLU A 69 -17.61 -0.84 16.13
N GLN A 70 -16.67 -1.77 16.35
CA GLN A 70 -15.95 -1.86 17.61
C GLN A 70 -15.10 -0.61 17.86
N GLY A 71 -14.49 -0.07 16.81
CA GLY A 71 -13.70 1.15 16.89
C GLY A 71 -14.52 2.34 17.36
N MET A 72 -15.67 2.57 16.74
CA MET A 72 -16.59 3.65 17.15
C MET A 72 -17.18 3.41 18.54
N ALA A 73 -17.60 2.18 18.86
CA ALA A 73 -18.14 1.85 20.17
C ALA A 73 -17.12 2.06 21.31
N LYS A 74 -15.82 1.86 21.03
CA LYS A 74 -14.71 2.07 21.96
C LYS A 74 -14.16 3.51 21.94
N GLY A 75 -14.73 4.41 21.14
CA GLY A 75 -14.25 5.79 21.01
C GLY A 75 -12.83 5.91 20.42
N GLN A 76 -12.42 4.95 19.58
CA GLN A 76 -11.12 5.01 18.91
C GLN A 76 -11.07 6.17 17.91
N THR A 77 -9.87 6.72 17.70
CA THR A 77 -9.67 7.73 16.64
C THR A 77 -9.91 7.09 15.27
N MET A 78 -10.42 7.87 14.32
CA MET A 78 -10.64 7.40 12.95
C MET A 78 -9.35 6.87 12.30
N ALA A 79 -8.20 7.46 12.60
CA ALA A 79 -6.90 6.97 12.15
C ALA A 79 -6.60 5.56 12.70
N GLY A 80 -6.93 5.30 13.98
CA GLY A 80 -6.79 3.98 14.59
C GLY A 80 -7.69 2.93 13.95
N ILE A 81 -8.96 3.29 13.68
CA ILE A 81 -9.93 2.41 13.01
C ILE A 81 -9.47 2.08 11.58
N GLN A 82 -9.10 3.11 10.81
CA GLN A 82 -8.60 2.93 9.44
C GLN A 82 -7.32 2.08 9.42
N SER A 83 -6.42 2.23 10.40
CA SER A 83 -5.22 1.39 10.50
C SER A 83 -5.56 -0.09 10.71
N ALA A 84 -6.54 -0.42 11.57
CA ALA A 84 -6.94 -1.80 11.81
C ALA A 84 -7.56 -2.45 10.55
N ILE A 85 -8.36 -1.68 9.83
CA ILE A 85 -8.98 -2.17 8.60
C ILE A 85 -7.92 -2.30 7.50
N ARG A 86 -6.98 -1.34 7.37
CA ARG A 86 -5.83 -1.42 6.45
C ARG A 86 -5.08 -2.75 6.59
N ASP A 87 -4.75 -3.18 7.80
CA ASP A 87 -4.02 -4.43 8.02
C ASP A 87 -4.77 -5.66 7.47
N THR A 88 -6.10 -5.66 7.58
CA THR A 88 -6.96 -6.72 7.03
C THR A 88 -6.94 -6.72 5.50
N TYR A 89 -7.04 -5.54 4.88
CA TYR A 89 -6.99 -5.39 3.43
C TYR A 89 -5.61 -5.71 2.86
N VAL A 90 -4.54 -5.30 3.55
CA VAL A 90 -3.15 -5.59 3.20
C VAL A 90 -2.93 -7.10 3.08
N ALA A 91 -3.43 -7.86 4.06
CA ALA A 91 -3.34 -9.31 4.05
C ALA A 91 -4.09 -9.92 2.86
N LEU A 92 -5.30 -9.43 2.58
CA LEU A 92 -6.10 -9.89 1.44
C LEU A 92 -5.39 -9.60 0.11
N LEU A 93 -5.01 -8.34 -0.13
CA LEU A 93 -4.30 -7.93 -1.35
C LEU A 93 -3.03 -8.74 -1.55
N SER A 94 -2.24 -8.97 -0.49
CA SER A 94 -1.02 -9.77 -0.56
C SER A 94 -1.29 -11.22 -1.01
N SER A 95 -2.43 -11.78 -0.64
CA SER A 95 -2.85 -13.13 -1.03
C SER A 95 -3.44 -13.23 -2.45
N GLU A 96 -4.05 -12.14 -2.93
CA GLU A 96 -4.75 -12.09 -4.23
C GLU A 96 -3.86 -11.56 -5.36
N MET A 97 -2.90 -10.68 -5.07
CA MET A 97 -2.00 -10.06 -6.04
C MET A 97 -1.17 -11.05 -6.87
N PRO A 98 -0.69 -12.18 -6.32
CA PRO A 98 -0.05 -13.24 -7.11
C PRO A 98 -0.93 -13.81 -8.22
N LYS A 99 -2.25 -13.82 -7.98
CA LYS A 99 -3.29 -14.38 -8.86
C LYS A 99 -3.82 -13.33 -9.85
N ALA A 100 -3.38 -12.08 -9.73
CA ALA A 100 -3.83 -11.00 -10.58
C ALA A 100 -3.06 -10.93 -11.91
N GLU A 101 -3.71 -10.38 -12.95
CA GLU A 101 -3.05 -10.01 -14.20
C GLU A 101 -1.93 -8.99 -13.95
N GLY A 102 -0.86 -9.09 -14.75
CA GLY A 102 0.33 -8.25 -14.57
C GLY A 102 0.04 -6.75 -14.68
N THR A 103 -0.99 -6.37 -15.44
CA THR A 103 -1.46 -4.99 -15.57
C THR A 103 -1.92 -4.41 -14.23
N TYR A 104 -2.72 -5.15 -13.44
CA TYR A 104 -3.13 -4.73 -12.10
C TYR A 104 -1.95 -4.66 -11.14
N VAL A 105 -1.01 -5.59 -11.25
CA VAL A 105 0.20 -5.59 -10.41
C VAL A 105 1.03 -4.33 -10.64
N LEU A 106 1.29 -3.96 -11.90
CA LEU A 106 2.06 -2.75 -12.20
C LEU A 106 1.28 -1.47 -11.96
N GLU A 107 -0.05 -1.48 -12.11
CA GLU A 107 -0.87 -0.32 -11.77
C GLU A 107 -0.80 0.00 -10.28
N ALA A 108 -0.67 -1.01 -9.42
CA ALA A 108 -0.36 -0.79 -8.01
C ALA A 108 0.90 0.06 -7.86
N VAL A 109 2.01 -0.35 -8.49
CA VAL A 109 3.29 0.37 -8.43
C VAL A 109 3.14 1.82 -8.90
N ARG A 110 2.38 2.07 -9.98
CA ARG A 110 2.15 3.42 -10.50
C ARG A 110 1.36 4.29 -9.52
N ILE A 111 0.26 3.79 -8.96
CA ILE A 111 -0.55 4.53 -7.99
C ILE A 111 0.30 4.83 -6.74
N GLY A 112 1.08 3.86 -6.25
CA GLY A 112 1.97 4.05 -5.10
C GLY A 112 3.04 5.10 -5.33
N GLN A 113 3.65 5.09 -6.51
CA GLN A 113 4.60 6.13 -6.91
C GLN A 113 3.95 7.51 -6.92
N ARG A 114 2.79 7.68 -7.60
CA ARG A 114 2.11 8.99 -7.68
C ARG A 114 1.66 9.50 -6.32
N GLN A 115 1.15 8.63 -5.44
CA GLN A 115 0.80 9.01 -4.08
C GLN A 115 2.02 9.42 -3.26
N ALA A 116 3.14 8.68 -3.37
CA ALA A 116 4.39 9.02 -2.67
C ALA A 116 4.96 10.37 -3.17
N GLU A 117 4.94 10.61 -4.48
CA GLU A 117 5.33 11.89 -5.09
C GLU A 117 4.44 13.04 -4.60
N ALA A 118 3.13 12.83 -4.53
CA ALA A 118 2.17 13.85 -4.09
C ALA A 118 2.39 14.30 -2.63
N VAL A 119 2.95 13.44 -1.78
CA VAL A 119 3.23 13.74 -0.37
C VAL A 119 4.73 13.86 -0.07
N ALA A 120 5.60 13.88 -1.08
CA ALA A 120 7.05 13.85 -0.92
C ALA A 120 7.61 15.05 -0.12
N SER A 121 6.90 16.18 -0.11
CA SER A 121 7.25 17.35 0.72
C SER A 121 7.12 17.09 2.23
N SER A 122 6.41 16.02 2.62
CA SER A 122 6.25 15.56 4.00
C SER A 122 6.83 14.15 4.16
N PRO A 123 8.07 14.01 4.66
CA PRO A 123 8.74 12.71 4.77
C PRO A 123 7.95 11.68 5.57
N ALA A 124 7.30 12.10 6.66
CA ALA A 124 6.49 11.21 7.48
C ALA A 124 5.27 10.64 6.72
N ASP A 125 4.55 11.48 5.98
CA ASP A 125 3.40 11.03 5.19
C ASP A 125 3.82 10.12 4.04
N CYS A 126 4.93 10.45 3.37
CA CYS A 126 5.49 9.58 2.34
C CYS A 126 5.84 8.20 2.91
N MET A 127 6.47 8.15 4.09
CA MET A 127 6.76 6.89 4.77
C MET A 127 5.49 6.13 5.18
N THR A 128 4.40 6.82 5.51
CA THR A 128 3.08 6.20 5.75
C THR A 128 2.49 5.60 4.47
N VAL A 129 2.52 6.33 3.35
CA VAL A 129 2.10 5.85 2.01
C VAL A 129 2.92 4.64 1.57
N LEU A 130 4.22 4.64 1.82
CA LEU A 130 5.10 3.50 1.53
C LEU A 130 4.92 2.32 2.50
N GLY A 131 4.08 2.45 3.53
CA GLY A 131 3.85 1.41 4.54
C GLY A 131 5.03 1.17 5.48
N LEU A 132 5.93 2.14 5.61
CA LEU A 132 7.10 2.11 6.49
C LEU A 132 6.81 2.71 7.87
N LEU A 133 5.81 3.59 7.96
CA LEU A 133 5.28 4.11 9.22
C LEU A 133 3.80 3.76 9.42
N LYS A 134 3.39 3.72 10.70
CA LYS A 134 1.97 3.66 11.05
C LYS A 134 1.27 4.93 10.58
N MET A 135 -0.01 4.81 10.34
CA MET A 135 -0.83 5.95 9.96
C MET A 135 -1.24 6.71 11.22
N GLU A 136 -0.68 7.90 11.41
CA GLU A 136 -0.96 8.76 12.56
C GLU A 136 -2.08 9.77 12.29
N ARG A 137 -2.45 9.97 11.02
CA ARG A 137 -3.52 10.87 10.58
C ARG A 137 -4.26 10.33 9.36
N ILE A 138 -5.44 10.88 9.09
CA ILE A 138 -6.26 10.49 7.94
C ILE A 138 -5.59 10.96 6.64
N MET A 139 -5.10 10.02 5.84
CA MET A 139 -4.33 10.31 4.61
C MET A 139 -5.17 10.98 3.51
N GLN A 140 -6.50 10.89 3.58
CA GLN A 140 -7.44 11.58 2.67
C GLN A 140 -7.28 13.10 2.66
N ASN A 141 -6.73 13.66 3.74
CA ASN A 141 -6.51 15.11 3.86
C ASN A 141 -5.20 15.58 3.20
N VAL A 142 -4.36 14.64 2.76
CA VAL A 142 -2.99 14.92 2.29
C VAL A 142 -2.79 14.42 0.86
N ILE A 143 -3.41 13.29 0.51
CA ILE A 143 -3.36 12.72 -0.84
C ILE A 143 -4.45 13.38 -1.72
N PRO A 144 -4.13 13.79 -2.96
CA PRO A 144 -5.13 14.34 -3.88
C PRO A 144 -6.29 13.37 -4.13
N ALA A 145 -7.53 13.87 -4.14
CA ALA A 145 -8.74 13.06 -4.31
C ALA A 145 -8.70 12.14 -5.55
N ALA A 146 -8.13 12.60 -6.66
CA ALA A 146 -7.99 11.81 -7.87
C ALA A 146 -7.13 10.54 -7.67
N GLU A 147 -6.08 10.60 -6.84
CA GLU A 147 -5.24 9.43 -6.55
C GLU A 147 -5.93 8.44 -5.60
N ILE A 148 -6.84 8.94 -4.77
CA ILE A 148 -7.70 8.14 -3.88
C ILE A 148 -8.74 7.38 -4.70
N GLU A 149 -9.39 8.07 -5.64
CA GLU A 149 -10.36 7.47 -6.55
C GLU A 149 -9.69 6.43 -7.46
N ALA A 150 -8.50 6.72 -7.97
CA ALA A 150 -7.71 5.77 -8.76
C ALA A 150 -7.33 4.52 -7.94
N GLU A 151 -6.89 4.68 -6.69
CA GLU A 151 -6.61 3.59 -5.76
C GLU A 151 -7.86 2.72 -5.52
N GLN A 152 -9.01 3.34 -5.25
CA GLN A 152 -10.28 2.63 -5.02
C GLN A 152 -10.75 1.84 -6.25
N ALA A 153 -10.72 2.46 -7.43
CA ALA A 153 -11.10 1.81 -8.67
C ALA A 153 -10.17 0.64 -9.00
N TRP A 154 -8.86 0.84 -8.81
CA TRP A 154 -7.86 -0.21 -8.97
C TRP A 154 -8.08 -1.35 -7.98
N ALA A 155 -8.21 -1.08 -6.68
CA ALA A 155 -8.36 -2.11 -5.65
C ALA A 155 -9.61 -2.95 -5.88
N ALA A 156 -10.73 -2.34 -6.25
CA ALA A 156 -11.96 -3.05 -6.60
C ALA A 156 -11.75 -3.98 -7.82
N ALA A 157 -11.12 -3.49 -8.89
CA ALA A 157 -10.85 -4.28 -10.08
C ALA A 157 -9.85 -5.41 -9.81
N MET A 158 -8.79 -5.10 -9.06
CA MET A 158 -7.71 -6.01 -8.68
C MET A 158 -8.21 -7.12 -7.75
N LEU A 159 -9.20 -6.89 -6.90
CA LEU A 159 -9.82 -7.93 -6.07
C LEU A 159 -10.85 -8.75 -6.86
N ARG A 160 -11.63 -8.10 -7.74
CA ARG A 160 -12.64 -8.80 -8.54
C ARG A 160 -12.02 -9.78 -9.54
N GLN A 161 -10.93 -9.39 -10.20
CA GLN A 161 -10.32 -10.21 -11.24
C GLN A 161 -9.79 -11.57 -10.75
N PRO A 162 -8.98 -11.70 -9.70
CA PRO A 162 -8.52 -12.98 -9.19
C PRO A 162 -9.64 -13.82 -8.56
N ALA A 163 -10.67 -13.19 -7.97
CA ALA A 163 -11.86 -13.89 -7.49
C ALA A 163 -12.65 -14.60 -8.60
N THR A 164 -12.70 -13.99 -9.80
CA THR A 164 -13.51 -14.48 -10.92
C THR A 164 -12.70 -15.25 -11.97
N ARG A 165 -11.42 -14.90 -12.15
CA ARG A 165 -10.52 -15.48 -13.14
C ARG A 165 -9.07 -15.45 -12.62
N PRO A 166 -8.68 -16.33 -11.69
CA PRO A 166 -7.32 -16.32 -11.16
C PRO A 166 -6.29 -16.69 -12.23
N VAL A 167 -5.21 -15.92 -12.32
CA VAL A 167 -4.04 -16.24 -13.15
C VAL A 167 -3.16 -17.21 -12.38
N GLN A 168 -2.77 -18.32 -13.03
CA GLN A 168 -1.72 -19.18 -12.50
C GLN A 168 -0.36 -18.61 -12.88
N ARG A 169 0.38 -18.14 -11.86
CA ARG A 169 1.75 -17.64 -12.02
C ARG A 169 2.67 -18.38 -11.06
N THR A 170 3.78 -18.87 -11.56
CA THR A 170 4.87 -19.38 -10.72
C THR A 170 5.78 -18.21 -10.34
N ILE A 171 5.68 -17.75 -9.09
CA ILE A 171 6.61 -16.75 -8.55
C ILE A 171 7.94 -17.44 -8.29
N ARG A 172 8.98 -17.00 -8.99
CA ARG A 172 10.34 -17.50 -8.81
C ARG A 172 11.10 -16.59 -7.83
N PRO A 173 11.99 -17.15 -7.00
CA PRO A 173 12.92 -16.33 -6.24
C PRO A 173 13.71 -15.41 -7.18
N LEU A 174 13.92 -14.17 -6.74
CA LEU A 174 14.74 -13.21 -7.49
C LEU A 174 16.23 -13.52 -7.33
N PRO A 175 17.01 -13.52 -8.41
CA PRO A 175 18.46 -13.48 -8.32
C PRO A 175 18.90 -12.22 -7.54
N PRO A 176 19.80 -12.33 -6.54
CA PRO A 176 20.30 -11.20 -5.77
C PRO A 176 20.85 -10.06 -6.65
N GLU A 177 21.44 -10.40 -7.79
CA GLU A 177 21.99 -9.47 -8.78
C GLU A 177 20.92 -8.56 -9.37
N LYS A 178 19.71 -9.07 -9.63
CA LYS A 178 18.60 -8.25 -10.16
C LYS A 178 18.16 -7.20 -9.15
N LEU A 179 17.98 -7.62 -7.89
CA LEU A 179 17.65 -6.70 -6.80
C LEU A 179 18.74 -5.64 -6.61
N ARG A 180 20.00 -6.04 -6.75
CA ARG A 180 21.14 -5.13 -6.68
C ARG A 180 21.14 -4.12 -7.82
N VAL A 181 20.91 -4.54 -9.06
CA VAL A 181 20.82 -3.63 -10.21
C VAL A 181 19.70 -2.62 -10.00
N LEU A 182 18.51 -3.08 -9.60
CA LEU A 182 17.37 -2.21 -9.36
C LEU A 182 17.64 -1.20 -8.23
N ALA A 183 18.27 -1.64 -7.14
CA ALA A 183 18.68 -0.77 -6.04
C ALA A 183 19.77 0.24 -6.44
N ILE A 184 20.71 -0.14 -7.30
CA ILE A 184 21.74 0.77 -7.84
C ILE A 184 21.10 1.80 -8.76
N THR A 185 20.21 1.39 -9.67
CA THR A 185 19.49 2.34 -10.55
C THR A 185 18.70 3.36 -9.73
N ALA A 186 18.00 2.91 -8.68
CA ALA A 186 17.28 3.81 -7.77
C ALA A 186 18.22 4.75 -7.01
N TYR A 187 19.37 4.25 -6.56
CA TYR A 187 20.40 5.03 -5.87
C TYR A 187 21.04 6.10 -6.76
N ASP A 188 21.33 5.75 -8.02
CA ASP A 188 21.90 6.68 -8.99
C ASP A 188 20.91 7.79 -9.34
N GLY A 189 19.60 7.48 -9.31
CA GLY A 189 18.50 8.44 -9.50
C GLY A 189 18.26 9.41 -8.34
N LEU A 190 18.97 9.29 -7.21
CA LEU A 190 18.86 10.25 -6.10
C LEU A 190 19.44 11.62 -6.49
N SER A 191 18.77 12.69 -6.08
CA SER A 191 19.02 14.09 -6.43
C SER A 191 20.27 14.69 -5.78
N SER A 192 20.79 14.10 -4.70
CA SER A 192 21.95 14.62 -3.98
C SER A 192 22.86 13.54 -3.42
N ASP A 193 24.14 13.88 -3.26
CA ASP A 193 25.12 13.01 -2.61
C ASP A 193 24.82 12.80 -1.13
N ASP A 194 24.15 13.76 -0.47
CA ASP A 194 23.69 13.58 0.92
C ASP A 194 22.63 12.46 1.02
N ALA A 195 21.62 12.49 0.13
CA ALA A 195 20.60 11.44 0.08
C ALA A 195 21.23 10.06 -0.19
N ARG A 196 22.18 9.99 -1.13
CA ARG A 196 22.97 8.78 -1.42
C ARG A 196 23.69 8.26 -0.17
N MET A 197 24.44 9.12 0.51
CA MET A 197 25.17 8.75 1.72
C MET A 197 24.25 8.23 2.83
N ARG A 198 23.07 8.83 2.99
CA ARG A 198 22.05 8.38 3.96
C ARG A 198 21.52 6.99 3.62
N ILE A 199 21.17 6.73 2.37
CA ILE A 199 20.72 5.38 1.94
C ILE A 199 21.79 4.32 2.18
N VAL A 200 23.06 4.63 1.90
CA VAL A 200 24.19 3.74 2.19
C VAL A 200 24.31 3.49 3.69
N ARG A 201 24.23 4.54 4.52
CA ARG A 201 24.30 4.44 5.98
C ARG A 201 23.18 3.56 6.55
N LEU A 202 21.97 3.70 6.04
CA LEU A 202 20.81 2.91 6.46
C LEU A 202 20.94 1.43 6.07
N ALA A 203 21.74 1.11 5.04
CA ALA A 203 22.03 -0.26 4.60
C ALA A 203 20.77 -1.13 4.39
N GLY A 204 19.67 -0.52 3.96
CA GLY A 204 18.37 -1.19 3.76
C GLY A 204 17.54 -1.41 5.03
N LYS A 205 17.96 -0.87 6.19
CA LYS A 205 17.19 -0.90 7.44
C LYS A 205 16.30 0.33 7.55
N PHE A 206 15.14 0.30 6.91
CA PHE A 206 14.21 1.43 6.87
C PHE A 206 13.17 1.41 8.01
N ALA A 207 12.98 0.27 8.67
CA ALA A 207 12.05 0.16 9.79
C ALA A 207 12.50 0.99 11.00
N GLY A 208 11.58 1.79 11.54
CA GLY A 208 11.81 2.57 12.76
C GLY A 208 12.68 3.81 12.56
N VAL A 209 12.92 4.23 11.32
CA VAL A 209 13.62 5.49 11.01
C VAL A 209 12.72 6.68 11.37
N THR A 210 13.19 7.50 12.32
CA THR A 210 12.48 8.69 12.81
C THR A 210 13.09 10.02 12.37
N ASP A 211 14.34 10.01 11.89
CA ASP A 211 15.02 11.20 11.39
C ASP A 211 14.39 11.68 10.07
N ALA A 212 14.01 12.96 10.00
CA ALA A 212 13.23 13.49 8.88
C ALA A 212 14.02 13.51 7.56
N ASP A 213 15.33 13.74 7.62
CA ASP A 213 16.18 13.73 6.43
C ASP A 213 16.42 12.29 5.94
N ASP A 214 16.57 11.33 6.84
CA ASP A 214 16.62 9.91 6.47
C ASP A 214 15.28 9.44 5.87
N GLN A 215 14.15 9.85 6.44
CA GLN A 215 12.83 9.59 5.86
C GLN A 215 12.69 10.20 4.46
N ARG A 216 13.21 11.41 4.24
CA ARG A 216 13.22 12.06 2.92
C ARG A 216 14.04 11.26 1.92
N ALA A 217 15.26 10.85 2.31
CA ALA A 217 16.11 10.02 1.45
C ALA A 217 15.45 8.68 1.12
N ILE A 218 14.77 8.04 2.08
CA ILE A 218 14.02 6.78 1.86
C ILE A 218 12.84 7.01 0.91
N CYS A 219 12.08 8.10 1.10
CA CYS A 219 10.97 8.46 0.23
C CYS A 219 11.45 8.61 -1.22
N GLU A 220 12.50 9.41 -1.43
CA GLU A 220 13.09 9.65 -2.74
C GLU A 220 13.62 8.36 -3.37
N PHE A 221 14.37 7.56 -2.61
CA PHE A 221 14.86 6.25 -3.06
C PHE A 221 13.70 5.33 -3.48
N SER A 222 12.58 5.35 -2.75
CA SER A 222 11.44 4.48 -3.03
C SER A 222 10.67 4.91 -4.28
N ILE A 223 10.58 6.21 -4.53
CA ILE A 223 10.06 6.77 -5.79
C ILE A 223 10.95 6.33 -6.96
N GLN A 224 12.27 6.51 -6.85
CA GLN A 224 13.23 6.10 -7.89
C GLN A 224 13.25 4.59 -8.11
N TYR A 225 13.10 3.79 -7.06
CA TYR A 225 12.99 2.34 -7.16
C TYR A 225 11.72 1.91 -7.89
N SER A 226 10.58 2.56 -7.63
CA SER A 226 9.33 2.33 -8.34
C SER A 226 9.45 2.71 -9.82
N ALA A 227 10.09 3.85 -10.12
CA ALA A 227 10.36 4.29 -11.49
C ALA A 227 11.26 3.28 -12.24
N ALA A 228 12.34 2.83 -11.60
CA ALA A 228 13.25 1.84 -12.17
C ALA A 228 12.55 0.49 -12.42
N LEU A 229 11.67 0.06 -11.50
CA LEU A 229 10.86 -1.15 -11.66
C LEU A 229 9.88 -1.02 -12.83
N LEU A 230 9.23 0.13 -12.97
CA LEU A 230 8.28 0.41 -14.06
C LEU A 230 8.96 0.58 -15.42
N ALA A 231 10.27 0.89 -15.46
CA ALA A 231 11.06 0.95 -16.68
C ALA A 231 11.51 -0.43 -17.19
N MET A 232 11.38 -1.49 -16.37
CA MET A 232 11.70 -2.86 -16.78
C MET A 232 10.66 -3.41 -17.77
N PRO A 233 11.00 -4.44 -18.57
CA PRO A 233 10.02 -5.17 -19.37
C PRO A 233 8.86 -5.68 -18.49
N THR A 234 7.62 -5.55 -18.95
CA THR A 234 6.40 -5.81 -18.15
C THR A 234 6.41 -7.12 -17.39
N VAL A 235 6.77 -8.23 -18.05
CA VAL A 235 6.83 -9.56 -17.39
C VAL A 235 7.86 -9.57 -16.28
N GLU A 236 9.03 -8.96 -16.52
CA GLU A 236 10.11 -8.90 -15.55
C GLU A 236 9.77 -7.99 -14.36
N ALA A 237 9.12 -6.85 -14.61
CA ALA A 237 8.65 -5.95 -13.57
C ALA A 237 7.64 -6.63 -12.64
N VAL A 238 6.68 -7.38 -13.22
CA VAL A 238 5.67 -8.13 -12.46
C VAL A 238 6.32 -9.21 -11.62
N ASP A 239 7.19 -10.02 -12.20
CA ASP A 239 7.88 -11.10 -11.46
C ASP A 239 8.76 -10.52 -10.35
N THR A 240 9.46 -9.40 -10.62
CA THR A 240 10.31 -8.73 -9.64
C THR A 240 9.50 -8.16 -8.48
N PHE A 241 8.39 -7.49 -8.79
CA PHE A 241 7.49 -6.98 -7.78
C PHE A 241 6.89 -8.09 -6.93
N LEU A 242 6.33 -9.13 -7.54
CA LEU A 242 5.71 -10.24 -6.80
C LEU A 242 6.72 -11.00 -5.95
N ALA A 243 7.94 -11.24 -6.43
CA ALA A 243 8.97 -11.91 -5.64
C ALA A 243 9.42 -11.06 -4.43
N THR A 244 9.46 -9.73 -4.56
CA THR A 244 9.77 -8.84 -3.43
C THR A 244 8.60 -8.67 -2.45
N THR A 245 7.35 -8.78 -2.91
CA THR A 245 6.16 -8.54 -2.06
C THR A 245 5.63 -9.80 -1.39
N THR A 246 5.78 -10.97 -2.00
CA THR A 246 5.23 -12.24 -1.45
C THR A 246 6.19 -12.99 -0.55
N GLY A 247 7.44 -12.51 -0.42
CA GLY A 247 8.41 -13.11 0.47
C GLY A 247 8.87 -14.51 0.04
N VAL A 248 8.75 -14.86 -1.25
CA VAL A 248 9.42 -16.03 -1.84
C VAL A 248 10.93 -15.74 -1.79
N ALA A 249 11.54 -16.15 -0.68
CA ALA A 249 12.96 -15.98 -0.45
C ALA A 249 13.77 -16.81 -1.47
N PRO A 250 14.97 -16.34 -1.88
CA PRO A 250 16.00 -17.25 -2.39
C PRO A 250 16.43 -18.25 -1.30
#